data_AF-A0A1Z9C7P0-F1
#
_entry.id   AF-A0A1Z9C7P0-F1
#
_cell.length_a   1.000
_cell.length_b   1.000
_cell.length_c   1.000
_cell.angle_alpha   90.00
_cell.angle_beta   90.00
_cell.angle_gamma   90.00
#
_symmetry.space_group_name_H-M   'P 1'
#
loop_
_entity.id
_entity.type
_entity.pdbx_description
1 polymer ?
#
loop_
_entity_poly.entity_id
_entity_poly.type
_entity_poly.pdbx_seq_one_letter_code
_entity_poly.pdbx_strand_id
1 'polypeptide(L)' 'MISLIFYGLGLVLLIEGLVYVLAPHFVEKMLITLQEMPKEQRRLVGACMALVGGLILLFVRTF' A
#
# COMPACT_ATOMS: atom_id res chain seq x y z
N MET A 1 16.59 -0.68 -18.27
CA MET A 1 15.15 -0.42 -18.03
C MET A 1 14.52 -1.47 -17.09
N ILE A 2 14.80 -2.77 -17.26
CA ILE A 2 14.29 -3.83 -16.37
C ILE A 2 14.79 -3.71 -14.91
N SER A 3 16.03 -3.24 -14.72
CA SER A 3 16.66 -3.16 -13.38
C SER A 3 15.95 -2.20 -12.41
N LEU A 4 15.32 -1.14 -12.93
CA LEU A 4 14.52 -0.20 -12.14
C LEU A 4 13.26 -0.86 -11.57
N ILE A 5 12.65 -1.78 -12.33
CA ILE A 5 11.48 -2.52 -11.89
C ILE A 5 11.86 -3.44 -10.73
N PHE A 6 12.99 -4.16 -10.84
CA PHE A 6 13.50 -5.00 -9.75
C PHE A 6 13.86 -4.20 -8.51
N TYR A 7 14.46 -3.02 -8.67
CA TYR A 7 14.75 -2.12 -7.54
C TYR A 7 13.47 -1.64 -6.86
N GLY A 8 12.50 -1.13 -7.62
CA GLY A 8 11.23 -0.66 -7.05
C GLY A 8 10.46 -1.79 -6.36
N LEU A 9 10.39 -2.96 -6.99
CA LEU A 9 9.70 -4.12 -6.44
C LEU A 9 10.41 -4.66 -5.18
N GLY A 10 11.75 -4.69 -5.19
CA GLY A 10 12.54 -5.06 -4.02
C GLY A 10 12.35 -4.09 -2.85
N LEU A 11 12.27 -2.79 -3.12
CA LEU A 11 12.06 -1.77 -2.10
C LEU A 11 10.66 -1.84 -1.50
N VAL A 12 9.62 -2.05 -2.33
CA VAL A 12 8.25 -2.28 -1.86
C VAL A 12 8.19 -3.53 -0.98
N LEU A 13 8.74 -4.66 -1.43
CA LEU A 13 8.75 -5.89 -0.62
C LEU A 13 9.53 -5.72 0.69
N LEU A 14 10.63 -4.98 0.67
CA LEU A 14 11.44 -4.73 1.86
C LEU A 14 10.67 -3.88 2.88
N ILE A 15 10.02 -2.81 2.45
CA ILE A 15 9.18 -1.97 3.32
C ILE A 15 8.00 -2.77 3.87
N GLU A 16 7.25 -3.46 3.00
CA GLU A 16 6.11 -4.29 3.42
C GLU A 16 6.56 -5.35 4.44
N GLY A 17 7.63 -6.09 4.15
CA GLY A 17 8.20 -7.10 5.05
C GLY A 17 8.63 -6.54 6.41
N LEU A 18 9.24 -5.35 6.41
CA LEU A 18 9.62 -4.66 7.65
C LEU A 18 8.39 -4.25 8.47
N VAL A 19 7.30 -3.81 7.84
CA VAL A 19 6.06 -3.48 8.55
C VAL A 19 5.50 -4.72 9.25
N TYR A 20 5.54 -5.89 8.61
CA TYR A 20 5.11 -7.15 9.25
C TYR A 20 6.00 -7.56 10.42
N VAL A 21 7.31 -7.35 10.34
CA VAL A 21 8.24 -7.71 11.43
C VAL A 21 8.15 -6.73 12.60
N LEU A 22 8.08 -5.43 12.31
CA LEU A 22 8.21 -4.37 13.31
C LEU A 22 6.87 -4.03 13.98
N ALA A 23 5.77 -4.15 13.25
CA ALA A 23 4.45 -3.69 13.66
C ALA A 23 3.30 -4.63 13.24
N PRO A 24 3.37 -5.95 13.53
CA PRO A 24 2.36 -6.93 13.08
C PRO A 24 0.94 -6.59 13.57
N HIS A 25 0.82 -6.12 14.82
CA HIS A 25 -0.47 -5.78 15.44
C HIS A 25 -1.20 -4.61 14.74
N PHE A 26 -0.48 -3.70 14.08
CA PHE A 26 -1.12 -2.62 13.32
C PHE A 26 -1.81 -3.15 12.07
N VAL A 27 -1.17 -4.08 11.37
CA VAL A 27 -1.71 -4.71 10.16
C VAL A 27 -2.96 -5.53 10.51
N GLU A 28 -2.91 -6.29 11.60
CA GLU A 28 -4.05 -7.08 12.08
C GLU A 28 -5.26 -6.20 12.43
N LYS A 29 -5.06 -5.12 13.22
CA LYS A 29 -6.13 -4.17 13.53
C LYS A 29 -6.71 -3.51 12.28
N MET A 30 -5.86 -3.16 11.31
CA MET A 30 -6.32 -2.61 10.03
C MET A 30 -7.20 -3.61 9.28
N LEU A 31 -6.78 -4.88 9.22
CA LEU A 31 -7.53 -5.95 8.57
C LEU A 31 -8.88 -6.20 9.23
N ILE A 32 -8.94 -6.22 10.57
CA ILE A 32 -10.19 -6.38 11.33
C ILE A 32 -11.14 -5.23 11.02
N THR A 33 -10.64 -3.99 11.08
CA THR A 33 -11.45 -2.80 10.77
C THR A 33 -11.97 -2.84 9.33
N LEU A 34 -11.13 -3.22 8.36
CA LEU A 34 -11.53 -3.39 6.96
C LEU A 34 -12.52 -4.53 6.76
N GLN A 35 -12.45 -5.60 7.56
CA GLN A 35 -13.37 -6.72 7.49
C GLN A 35 -14.77 -6.34 7.99
N GLU A 36 -14.85 -5.55 9.06
CA GLU A 36 -16.10 -5.05 9.63
C GLU A 36 -16.79 -3.99 8.76
N MET A 37 -16.06 -3.35 7.84
CA MET A 37 -16.65 -2.35 6.93
C MET A 37 -17.60 -2.98 5.89
N PRO A 38 -18.76 -2.33 5.61
CA PRO A 38 -19.62 -2.69 4.50
C PRO A 38 -18.90 -2.58 3.15
N LYS A 39 -19.33 -3.41 2.18
CA LYS A 39 -18.69 -3.52 0.86
C LYS A 39 -18.53 -2.19 0.13
N GLU A 40 -19.48 -1.28 0.28
CA GLU A 40 -19.43 0.04 -0.36
C GLU A 40 -18.33 0.93 0.21
N GLN A 41 -18.17 0.98 1.54
CA GLN A 41 -17.07 1.69 2.19
C GLN A 41 -15.72 1.06 1.83
N ARG A 42 -15.60 -0.27 1.81
CA ARG A 42 -14.36 -0.95 1.37
C ARG A 42 -13.95 -0.58 -0.05
N ARG A 43 -14.92 -0.45 -0.96
CA ARG A 43 -14.66 0.02 -2.34
C ARG A 43 -14.20 1.47 -2.36
N LEU A 44 -14.77 2.32 -1.51
CA LEU A 44 -14.39 3.73 -1.40
C LEU A 44 -12.98 3.89 -0.85
N VAL A 45 -12.61 3.13 0.19
CA VAL A 45 -11.24 3.08 0.72
C VAL A 45 -10.27 2.61 -0.38
N GLY A 46 -10.61 1.55 -1.10
CA GLY A 46 -9.80 1.06 -2.22
C GLY A 46 -9.62 2.11 -3.34
N ALA A 47 -10.69 2.84 -3.68
CA ALA A 47 -10.64 3.92 -4.67
C ALA A 47 -9.76 5.09 -4.20
N CYS A 48 -9.87 5.50 -2.94
CA CYS A 48 -8.98 6.51 -2.35
C CYS A 48 -7.53 6.04 -2.35
N MET A 49 -7.25 4.79 -1.97
CA MET A 49 -5.89 4.22 -2.00
C MET A 49 -5.32 4.19 -3.42
N ALA A 50 -6.12 3.81 -4.42
CA ALA A 50 -5.69 3.81 -5.81
C ALA A 50 -5.38 5.23 -6.33
N LEU A 51 -6.22 6.22 -5.98
CA LEU A 51 -6.01 7.62 -6.35
C LEU A 51 -4.76 8.20 -5.69
N VAL A 52 -4.60 8.01 -4.38
CA VAL A 52 -3.43 8.49 -3.63
C VAL A 52 -2.16 7.80 -4.12
N GLY A 53 -2.18 6.48 -4.32
CA GLY A 53 -1.06 5.74 -4.89
C GLY A 53 -0.69 6.22 -6.29
N GLY A 54 -1.67 6.47 -7.15
CA GLY A 54 -1.47 7.07 -8.46
C GLY A 54 -0.86 8.47 -8.39
N LEU A 55 -1.31 9.30 -7.44
CA LEU A 55 -0.78 10.64 -7.23
C LEU A 55 0.69 10.61 -6.77
N ILE A 56 1.04 9.70 -5.85
CA ILE A 56 2.42 9.49 -5.39
C ILE A 56 3.31 9.07 -6.56
N LEU A 57 2.86 8.12 -7.39
CA LEU A 57 3.60 7.69 -8.58
C LEU A 57 3.82 8.82 -9.59
N LEU A 58 2.82 9.69 -9.78
CA LEU A 58 2.97 10.90 -10.59
C LEU A 58 3.98 11.85 -9.98
N PHE A 59 3.95 12.05 -8.66
CA PHE A 59 4.88 12.94 -7.96
C PHE A 59 6.33 12.46 -8.06
N VAL A 60 6.56 11.16 -7.87
CA VAL A 60 7.89 10.52 -8.04
C VAL A 60 8.38 10.60 -9.49
N ARG A 61 7.46 10.65 -10.47
CA ARG A 61 7.83 10.85 -11.88
C ARG A 61 8.18 12.31 -12.19
N THR A 62 7.58 13.27 -11.49
CA THR A 62 7.73 14.71 -11.77
C THR A 62 8.96 15.32 -11.12
N PHE A 63 9.43 14.79 -9.99
CA PHE A 63 10.69 15.17 -9.32
C PHE A 63 11.88 14.36 -9.83
#